data_AF-A0A0N9V9R2-F1
#
_entry.id   AF-A0A0N9V9R2-F1
#
_cell.length_a   1.000
_cell.length_b   1.000
_cell.length_c   1.000
_cell.angle_alpha   90.00
_cell.angle_beta   90.00
_cell.angle_gamma   90.00
#
_symmetry.space_group_name_H-M   'P 1'
#
loop_
_entity.id
_entity.type
_entity.pdbx_description
1 polymer ?
#
loop_
_entity_poly.entity_id
_entity_poly.type
_entity_poly.pdbx_seq_one_letter_code
_entity_poly.pdbx_strand_id
1 'polypeptide(L)'
;MSYKHNNLMAIRQNYWDDTLSKHVILEKIFFKNLLVEQEVFQNASLEDAKYLFFNLPSIIIVKGYSAGFQSTPVKAMIVEFIENNKSSLKSKSISKVQYRM
;
A
#
# COMPACT_ATOMS: atom_id res chain seq x y z
N MET A 1 10.78 -26.41 -2.47
CA MET A 1 11.08 -25.01 -2.11
C MET A 1 10.50 -24.09 -3.18
N SER A 2 9.45 -23.34 -2.85
CA SER A 2 8.74 -22.47 -3.82
C SER A 2 9.40 -21.09 -3.88
N TYR A 3 10.40 -20.93 -4.75
CA TYR A 3 11.21 -19.70 -4.86
C TYR A 3 10.46 -18.46 -5.37
N LYS A 4 9.22 -18.62 -5.88
CA LYS A 4 8.43 -17.50 -6.41
C LYS A 4 7.80 -16.62 -5.32
N HIS A 5 7.41 -17.19 -4.18
CA HIS A 5 6.76 -16.42 -3.11
C HIS A 5 7.75 -15.62 -2.26
N ASN A 6 8.96 -16.14 -2.05
CA ASN A 6 9.96 -15.50 -1.20
C ASN A 6 10.45 -14.17 -1.78
N ASN A 7 10.55 -14.10 -3.12
CA ASN A 7 11.07 -12.92 -3.80
C ASN A 7 10.10 -11.72 -3.74
N LEU A 8 8.79 -11.96 -3.81
CA LEU A 8 7.80 -10.88 -3.72
C LEU A 8 7.71 -10.29 -2.31
N MET A 9 7.73 -11.14 -1.28
CA MET A 9 7.71 -10.66 0.10
C MET A 9 8.99 -9.88 0.42
N ALA A 10 10.15 -10.33 -0.08
CA ALA A 10 11.41 -9.60 0.02
C ALA A 10 11.35 -8.24 -0.70
N ILE A 11 10.80 -8.17 -1.92
CA ILE A 11 10.60 -6.90 -2.63
C ILE A 11 9.75 -5.94 -1.80
N ARG A 12 8.63 -6.42 -1.22
CA ARG A 12 7.76 -5.58 -0.39
C ARG A 12 8.47 -5.06 0.85
N GLN A 13 9.21 -5.93 1.55
CA GLN A 13 9.95 -5.54 2.74
C GLN A 13 11.06 -4.57 2.40
N ASN A 14 11.91 -4.88 1.41
CA ASN A 14 13.00 -4.01 0.99
C ASN A 14 12.51 -2.63 0.55
N TYR A 15 11.45 -2.57 -0.25
CA TYR A 15 10.85 -1.32 -0.67
C TYR A 15 10.30 -0.52 0.52
N TRP A 16 9.64 -1.17 1.47
CA TRP A 16 9.12 -0.47 2.64
C TRP A 16 10.20 -0.05 3.65
N ASP A 17 11.28 -0.82 3.75
CA ASP A 17 12.41 -0.54 4.64
C ASP A 17 13.37 0.52 4.04
N ASP A 18 13.36 0.70 2.71
CA ASP A 18 14.15 1.73 2.05
C ASP A 18 13.69 3.12 2.51
N THR A 19 14.51 3.72 3.38
CA THR A 19 14.35 5.05 3.95
C THR A 19 15.38 6.04 3.40
N LEU A 20 16.23 5.60 2.47
CA LEU A 20 17.33 6.39 1.92
C LEU A 20 16.95 6.97 0.55
N SER A 21 16.15 6.23 -0.22
CA SER A 21 15.69 6.64 -1.53
C SER A 21 14.59 7.69 -1.42
N LYS A 22 14.90 8.91 -1.88
CA LYS A 22 13.93 10.03 -1.95
C LYS A 22 12.68 9.64 -2.74
N HIS A 23 12.84 8.83 -3.79
CA HIS A 23 11.71 8.37 -4.60
C HIS A 23 10.77 7.49 -3.79
N VAL A 24 11.30 6.50 -3.07
CA VAL A 24 10.50 5.59 -2.23
C VAL A 24 9.77 6.35 -1.11
N ILE A 25 10.42 7.35 -0.51
CA ILE A 25 9.77 8.21 0.50
C ILE A 25 8.58 8.97 -0.10
N LEU A 26 8.74 9.55 -1.29
CA LEU A 26 7.65 10.26 -1.98
C LEU A 26 6.50 9.31 -2.32
N GLU A 27 6.80 8.08 -2.73
CA GLU A 27 5.79 7.08 -3.03
C GLU A 27 5.03 6.60 -1.78
N LYS A 28 5.71 6.46 -0.63
CA LYS A 28 5.05 6.19 0.67
C LYS A 28 4.07 7.29 1.05
N ILE A 29 4.45 8.56 0.83
CA ILE A 29 3.55 9.71 1.04
C ILE A 29 2.40 9.67 0.03
N PHE A 30 2.67 9.31 -1.22
CA PHE A 30 1.63 9.14 -2.24
C PHE A 30 0.58 8.11 -1.82
N PHE A 31 0.97 6.94 -1.32
CA PHE A 31 0.00 5.95 -0.81
C PHE A 31 -0.85 6.49 0.35
N LYS A 32 -0.22 7.23 1.27
CA LYS A 32 -0.92 7.89 2.38
C LYS A 32 -1.98 8.87 1.86
N ASN A 33 -1.60 9.73 0.92
CA ASN A 33 -2.51 10.71 0.33
C ASN A 33 -3.64 10.02 -0.44
N LEU A 34 -3.32 8.96 -1.18
CA LEU A 34 -4.31 8.20 -1.95
C LEU A 34 -5.39 7.59 -1.05
N LEU A 35 -5.04 7.12 0.15
CA LEU A 35 -6.02 6.62 1.12
C LEU A 35 -6.96 7.71 1.63
N VAL A 36 -6.49 8.96 1.75
CA VAL A 36 -7.32 10.12 2.12
C VAL A 36 -8.18 10.56 0.93
N GLU A 37 -7.60 10.66 -0.27
CA GLU A 37 -8.31 11.01 -1.50
C GLU A 37 -9.45 10.03 -1.82
N GLN A 38 -9.23 8.73 -1.58
CA GLN A 38 -10.23 7.69 -1.77
C GLN A 38 -11.21 7.57 -0.58
N GLU A 39 -11.15 8.50 0.39
CA GLU A 39 -11.96 8.54 1.59
C GLU A 39 -11.97 7.21 2.37
N VAL A 40 -10.84 6.48 2.34
CA VAL A 40 -10.66 5.26 3.14
C VAL A 40 -10.46 5.66 4.59
N PHE A 41 -9.61 6.66 4.85
CA PHE A 41 -9.37 7.23 6.18
C PHE A 41 -9.48 8.76 6.12
N GLN A 42 -10.04 9.38 7.17
CA GLN A 42 -10.05 10.86 7.28
C GLN A 42 -8.64 11.44 7.43
N ASN A 43 -7.75 10.70 8.12
CA ASN A 43 -6.34 11.02 8.24
C ASN A 43 -5.55 9.70 8.18
N ALA A 44 -4.88 9.45 7.06
CA ALA A 44 -4.08 8.25 6.89
C ALA A 44 -2.67 8.47 7.46
N SER A 45 -2.16 7.47 8.19
CA SER A 45 -0.78 7.41 8.67
C SER A 45 0.11 6.63 7.70
N LEU A 46 1.44 6.66 7.92
CA LEU A 46 2.36 5.81 7.17
C LEU A 46 2.13 4.32 7.45
N GLU A 47 1.62 3.94 8.62
CA GLU A 47 1.23 2.55 8.89
C GLU A 47 0.04 2.11 8.03
N ASP A 48 -0.91 3.01 7.76
CA ASP A 48 -2.07 2.70 6.90
C ASP A 48 -1.63 2.56 5.44
N ALA A 49 -0.71 3.42 4.99
CA ALA A 49 -0.06 3.29 3.69
C ALA A 49 0.73 1.97 3.58
N LYS A 50 1.42 1.55 4.64
CA LYS A 50 2.10 0.24 4.72
C LYS A 50 1.10 -0.88 4.56
N TYR A 51 0.01 -0.80 5.31
CA TYR A 51 -1.03 -1.81 5.27
C TYR A 51 -1.60 -1.94 3.85
N LEU A 52 -1.99 -0.85 3.20
CA LEU A 52 -2.43 -0.86 1.81
C LEU A 52 -1.40 -1.55 0.91
N PHE A 53 -0.14 -1.10 0.96
CA PHE A 53 0.94 -1.61 0.12
C PHE A 53 1.13 -3.13 0.24
N PHE A 54 1.10 -3.67 1.46
CA PHE A 54 1.26 -5.11 1.69
C PHE A 54 0.04 -5.93 1.25
N ASN A 55 -1.14 -5.32 1.11
CA ASN A 55 -2.33 -5.97 0.56
C ASN A 55 -2.46 -5.84 -0.95
N LEU A 56 -1.67 -4.99 -1.60
CA LEU A 56 -1.74 -4.83 -3.06
C LEU A 56 -1.45 -6.17 -3.76
N PRO A 57 -2.21 -6.52 -4.81
CA PRO A 57 -1.93 -7.66 -5.65
C PRO A 57 -0.50 -7.65 -6.18
N SER A 58 0.08 -8.84 -6.35
CA SER A 58 1.45 -9.02 -6.86
C SER A 58 1.68 -8.31 -8.20
N ILE A 59 0.67 -8.29 -9.08
CA ILE A 59 0.73 -7.60 -10.38
C ILE A 59 0.97 -6.10 -10.24
N ILE A 60 0.37 -5.46 -9.23
CA ILE A 60 0.55 -4.03 -8.96
C ILE A 60 1.95 -3.79 -8.39
N ILE A 61 2.41 -4.64 -7.47
CA ILE A 61 3.75 -4.53 -6.89
C ILE A 61 4.83 -4.64 -7.98
N VAL A 62 4.74 -5.64 -8.86
CA VAL A 62 5.73 -5.84 -9.93
C VAL A 62 5.72 -4.69 -10.93
N LYS A 63 4.53 -4.21 -11.34
CA LYS A 63 4.42 -3.07 -12.25
C LYS A 63 4.92 -1.77 -11.62
N GLY A 64 4.55 -1.50 -10.37
CA GLY A 64 5.02 -0.33 -9.63
C GLY A 64 6.52 -0.34 -9.38
N TYR A 65 7.10 -1.51 -9.10
CA TYR A 65 8.55 -1.63 -8.94
C TYR A 65 9.31 -1.39 -10.25
N SER A 66 8.71 -1.73 -11.40
CA SER A 66 9.34 -1.52 -12.72
C SER A 66 9.12 -0.13 -13.29
N ALA A 67 7.96 0.51 -13.04
CA ALA A 67 7.54 1.74 -13.69
C ALA A 67 7.22 2.91 -12.73
N GLY A 68 7.31 2.69 -11.42
CA GLY A 68 6.86 3.62 -10.38
C GLY A 68 5.37 3.44 -10.03
N PHE A 69 5.04 3.61 -8.75
CA PHE A 69 3.67 3.55 -8.23
C PHE A 69 2.85 4.82 -8.52
N GLN A 70 3.52 5.92 -8.83
CA GLN A 70 2.89 7.17 -9.27
C GLN A 70 2.50 7.17 -10.75
N SER A 71 2.98 6.20 -11.55
CA SER A 71 2.65 6.10 -12.96
C SER A 71 1.17 5.87 -13.17
N THR A 72 0.56 6.58 -14.12
CA THR A 72 -0.89 6.55 -14.43
C THR A 72 -1.49 5.14 -14.47
N PRO A 73 -0.92 4.14 -15.18
CA PRO A 73 -1.51 2.80 -15.22
C PRO A 73 -1.45 2.07 -13.87
N VAL A 74 -0.39 2.30 -13.08
CA VAL A 74 -0.24 1.67 -11.76
C VAL A 74 -1.17 2.35 -10.75
N LYS A 75 -1.24 3.69 -10.77
CA LYS A 75 -2.17 4.48 -9.97
C LYS A 75 -3.61 4.02 -10.20
N ALA A 76 -4.04 3.84 -11.46
CA ALA A 76 -5.38 3.37 -11.78
C ALA A 76 -5.67 1.98 -11.16
N MET A 77 -4.72 1.04 -11.24
CA MET A 77 -4.86 -0.28 -10.60
C MET A 77 -4.95 -0.20 -9.08
N ILE A 78 -4.17 0.70 -8.45
CA ILE A 78 -4.22 0.89 -6.99
C ILE A 78 -5.57 1.47 -6.58
N VAL A 79 -6.07 2.47 -7.31
CA VAL A 79 -7.37 3.09 -7.06
C VAL A 79 -8.49 2.06 -7.20
N GLU A 80 -8.51 1.31 -8.29
CA GLU A 80 -9.49 0.23 -8.50
C GLU A 80 -9.45 -0.81 -7.37
N PHE A 81 -8.25 -1.20 -6.93
CA PHE A 81 -8.11 -2.10 -5.79
C PHE A 81 -8.67 -1.50 -4.50
N ILE A 82 -8.39 -0.22 -4.22
CA ILE A 82 -8.90 0.49 -3.04
C ILE A 82 -10.42 0.55 -3.08
N GLU A 83 -11.03 0.94 -4.21
CA GLU A 83 -12.48 1.07 -4.33
C GLU A 83 -13.18 -0.28 -4.10
N ASN A 84 -12.68 -1.34 -4.73
CA ASN A 84 -13.22 -2.69 -4.57
C ASN A 84 -13.06 -3.24 -3.14
N ASN A 85 -12.07 -2.77 -2.38
CA ASN A 85 -11.77 -3.25 -1.04
C ASN A 85 -12.02 -2.19 0.06
N LYS A 86 -12.68 -1.07 -0.27
CA LYS A 86 -12.79 0.12 0.59
C LYS A 86 -13.38 -0.22 1.96
N SER A 87 -14.45 -1.02 1.98
CA SER A 87 -15.11 -1.47 3.21
C SER A 87 -14.20 -2.35 4.08
N SER A 88 -13.41 -3.24 3.47
CA SER A 88 -12.46 -4.11 4.18
C SER A 88 -11.29 -3.30 4.78
N LEU A 89 -10.74 -2.36 3.99
CA LEU A 89 -9.68 -1.45 4.44
C LEU A 89 -10.15 -0.58 5.62
N LYS A 90 -11.38 -0.05 5.57
CA LYS A 90 -12.02 0.71 6.66
C LYS A 90 -12.29 -0.12 7.91
N SER A 91 -12.72 -1.38 7.76
CA SER A 91 -13.06 -2.20 8.92
C SER A 91 -11.85 -2.48 9.81
N LYS A 92 -10.63 -2.53 9.23
CA LYS A 92 -9.42 -2.79 10.01
C LYS A 92 -8.91 -1.58 10.80
N SER A 93 -9.18 -0.35 10.36
CA SER A 93 -8.92 0.84 11.20
C SER A 93 -9.86 0.90 12.39
N ILE A 94 -11.09 0.38 12.26
CA ILE A 94 -12.05 0.30 13.37
C ILE A 94 -11.54 -0.69 14.44
N SER A 95 -10.85 -1.77 14.04
CA SER A 95 -10.24 -2.70 14.99
C SER A 95 -9.05 -2.13 15.79
N LYS A 96 -8.42 -1.01 15.38
CA LYS A 96 -7.43 -0.32 16.24
C LYS A 96 -8.10 0.37 17.45
N VAL A 97 -9.43 0.53 17.47
CA VAL A 97 -10.18 1.30 18.50
C VAL A 97 -11.01 0.42 19.46
N GLN A 98 -11.02 -0.91 19.31
CA GLN A 98 -11.71 -1.76 20.29
C GLN A 98 -10.81 -2.18 21.45
N TYR A 99 -10.82 -1.30 22.46
CA TYR A 99 -10.74 -1.56 23.90
C TYR A 99 -10.13 -2.92 24.31
N ARG A 100 -8.92 -2.86 24.88
CA ARG A 100 -8.49 -3.85 25.87
C ARG A 100 -9.37 -3.65 27.11
N MET A 101 -10.19 -4.64 27.44
CA MET A 101 -10.64 -4.86 28.82
C MET A 101 -9.56 -5.65 29.57
#